data_AF-A0A7G2S2S4-F1
#
_entry.id   AF-A0A7G2S2S4-F1
#
_cell.length_a   1.000
_cell.length_b   1.000
_cell.length_c   1.000
_cell.angle_alpha   90.00
_cell.angle_beta   90.00
_cell.angle_gamma   90.00
#
_symmetry.space_group_name_H-M   'P 1'
#
loop_
_entity.id
_entity.type
_entity.pdbx_description
1 polymer ?
#
loop_
_entity_poly.entity_id
_entity_poly.type
_entity_poly.pdbx_seq_one_letter_code
_entity_poly.pdbx_strand_id
1 'polypeptide(L)' 'MKTQDLLAHVRSQLKKRRGNWQAIADESGVPYFTLSKIASGATENPRWKTLEKLLPHLEDTAA' A
#
# COMPACT_ATOMS: atom_id res chain seq x y z
N MET A 1 -12.40 -2.41 -10.54
CA MET A 1 -11.98 -2.90 -9.20
C MET A 1 -12.74 -2.14 -8.14
N LYS A 2 -13.30 -2.80 -7.11
CA LYS A 2 -13.94 -2.10 -5.97
C LYS A 2 -12.86 -1.66 -4.96
N THR A 3 -13.13 -0.62 -4.16
CA THR A 3 -12.18 -0.12 -3.15
C THR A 3 -11.75 -1.19 -2.13
N GLN A 4 -12.66 -2.10 -1.76
CA GLN A 4 -12.35 -3.21 -0.86
C GLN A 4 -11.36 -4.20 -1.50
N ASP A 5 -11.52 -4.50 -2.79
CA ASP A 5 -10.61 -5.39 -3.53
C ASP A 5 -9.21 -4.74 -3.65
N LEU A 6 -9.17 -3.44 -3.93
CA LEU A 6 -7.92 -2.68 -3.98
C LEU A 6 -7.21 -2.65 -2.62
N LEU A 7 -7.95 -2.41 -1.54
CA LEU A 7 -7.39 -2.43 -0.19
C LEU A 7 -6.81 -3.81 0.15
N ALA A 8 -7.52 -4.88 -0.18
CA ALA A 8 -7.04 -6.25 0.02
C ALA A 8 -5.76 -6.50 -0.79
N HIS A 9 -5.71 -6.04 -2.04
CA HIS A 9 -4.53 -6.13 -2.89
C HIS A 9 -3.33 -5.37 -2.30
N VAL A 10 -3.50 -4.08 -1.98
CA VAL A 10 -2.46 -3.23 -1.38
C VAL A 10 -1.95 -3.83 -0.08
N ARG A 11 -2.84 -4.35 0.77
CA ARG A 11 -2.45 -5.06 2.02
C ARG A 11 -1.56 -6.27 1.74
N SER A 12 -1.93 -7.09 0.76
CA SER A 12 -1.15 -8.25 0.36
C SER A 12 0.24 -7.85 -0.14
N GLN A 13 0.31 -6.84 -1.01
CA GLN A 13 1.57 -6.37 -1.58
C GLN A 13 2.49 -5.71 -0.54
N LEU A 14 1.94 -4.94 0.40
CA LEU A 14 2.71 -4.39 1.51
C LEU A 14 3.26 -5.50 2.40
N LYS A 15 2.47 -6.54 2.72
CA LYS A 15 2.95 -7.67 3.53
C LYS A 15 4.11 -8.42 2.87
N LYS A 16 4.07 -8.60 1.55
CA LYS A 16 5.15 -9.23 0.77
C LYS A 16 6.45 -8.41 0.77
N ARG A 17 6.34 -7.08 0.82
CA ARG A 17 7.48 -6.15 0.79
C ARG A 17 7.89 -5.68 2.19
N ARG A 18 7.62 -6.48 3.23
CA ARG A 18 8.02 -6.15 4.60
C ARG A 18 9.55 -6.05 4.67
N GLY A 19 10.07 -4.87 5.02
CA GLY A 19 11.49 -4.52 4.93
C GLY A 19 11.76 -3.36 3.96
N ASN A 20 10.97 -3.24 2.89
CA ASN A 20 11.12 -2.19 1.87
C ASN A 20 10.14 -1.01 2.07
N TRP A 21 9.38 -1.00 3.16
CA TRP A 21 8.35 0.02 3.41
C TRP A 21 8.92 1.44 3.50
N GLN A 22 10.19 1.59 3.92
CA GLN A 22 10.83 2.89 3.96
C GLN A 22 10.95 3.49 2.55
N ALA A 23 11.50 2.72 1.59
CA ALA A 23 11.61 3.15 0.20
C ALA A 23 10.23 3.42 -0.42
N ILE A 24 9.24 2.54 -0.19
CA ILE A 24 7.87 2.75 -0.69
C ILE A 24 7.26 4.05 -0.12
N ALA A 25 7.51 4.36 1.15
CA ALA A 25 7.02 5.58 1.77
C ALA A 25 7.64 6.83 1.14
N ASP A 26 8.95 6.80 0.90
CA ASP A 26 9.71 7.89 0.30
C ASP A 26 9.27 8.16 -1.15
N GLU A 27 9.12 7.10 -1.95
CA GLU A 27 8.73 7.20 -3.36
C GLU A 27 7.25 7.59 -3.56
N SER A 28 6.34 7.01 -2.76
CA SER A 28 4.89 7.28 -2.89
C SER A 28 4.44 8.57 -2.20
N GLY A 29 5.30 9.15 -1.35
CA GLY A 29 4.95 10.25 -0.46
C GLY A 29 3.87 9.89 0.57
N VAL A 30 3.62 8.59 0.80
CA VAL A 30 2.71 8.10 1.84
C VAL A 30 3.54 7.76 3.08
N PRO A 31 3.23 8.34 4.26
CA PRO A 31 4.04 8.11 5.45
C PRO A 31 4.17 6.62 5.80
N TYR A 32 5.37 6.18 6.23
CA TYR A 32 5.63 4.81 6.67
C TYR A 32 4.58 4.32 7.68
N PHE A 33 4.19 5.17 8.63
CA PHE A 33 3.19 4.85 9.63
C PHE A 33 1.82 4.51 9.01
N THR A 34 1.46 5.16 7.90
CA THR A 34 0.25 4.85 7.12
C THR A 34 0.37 3.49 6.45
N LEU A 35 1.54 3.16 5.86
CA LEU A 35 1.78 1.83 5.29
C LEU A 35 1.60 0.73 6.34
N SER A 36 2.19 0.94 7.52
CA SER A 36 2.08 0.01 8.65
C SER A 36 0.63 -0.19 9.08
N LYS A 37 -0.17 0.89 9.19
CA LYS A 37 -1.59 0.80 9.55
C LYS A 37 -2.44 0.09 8.50
N ILE A 38 -2.16 0.32 7.21
CA ILE A 38 -2.84 -0.38 6.13
C ILE A 38 -2.51 -1.87 6.19
N ALA A 39 -1.23 -2.21 6.27
CA ALA A 39 -0.73 -3.59 6.27
C ALA A 39 -1.19 -4.39 7.50
N SER A 40 -1.25 -3.77 8.68
CA SER A 40 -1.76 -4.40 9.91
C SER A 40 -3.28 -4.54 9.94
N GLY A 41 -3.99 -3.83 9.05
CA GLY A 41 -5.45 -3.80 9.03
C GLY A 41 -6.08 -2.81 10.00
N ALA A 42 -5.27 -2.04 10.75
CA ALA A 42 -5.76 -1.02 11.68
C ALA A 42 -6.51 0.13 10.99
N THR A 43 -6.28 0.34 9.69
CA THR A 43 -7.10 1.23 8.87
C THR A 43 -8.20 0.45 8.17
N GLU A 44 -9.43 0.60 8.66
CA GLU A 44 -10.62 -0.03 8.09
C GLU A 44 -10.99 0.57 6.73
N ASN A 45 -10.86 1.89 6.57
CA ASN A 45 -11.23 2.59 5.33
C ASN A 45 -10.21 3.66 4.93
N PRO A 46 -9.09 3.27 4.29
CA PRO A 46 -8.13 4.24 3.76
C PRO A 46 -8.73 5.00 2.58
N ARG A 47 -8.36 6.27 2.44
CA ARG A 47 -8.82 7.11 1.33
C ARG A 47 -8.38 6.49 0.00
N TRP A 48 -9.28 6.47 -1.00
CA TRP A 48 -8.99 5.97 -2.35
C TRP A 48 -7.68 6.54 -2.91
N LYS A 49 -7.50 7.87 -2.77
CA LYS A 49 -6.28 8.59 -3.20
C LYS A 49 -4.99 8.08 -2.56
N THR A 50 -5.05 7.52 -1.35
CA THR A 50 -3.88 6.89 -0.71
C THR A 50 -3.57 5.55 -1.35
N LEU A 51 -4.59 4.75 -1.67
CA LEU A 51 -4.40 3.45 -2.33
C LEU A 51 -3.88 3.64 -3.76
N GLU A 52 -4.41 4.62 -4.48
CA GLU A 52 -3.97 5.00 -5.84
C GLU A 52 -2.49 5.42 -5.88
N LYS A 53 -2.02 6.18 -4.88
CA LYS A 53 -0.60 6.54 -4.77
C LYS A 53 0.32 5.35 -4.53
N LEU A 54 -0.17 4.28 -3.90
CA LEU A 54 0.66 3.11 -3.57
C LEU A 54 0.75 2.12 -4.71
N LEU A 55 -0.29 2.01 -5.54
CA LEU A 55 -0.38 1.06 -6.65
C LEU A 55 0.89 1.00 -7.52
N PRO A 56 1.41 2.11 -8.06
CA PRO A 56 2.59 2.07 -8.94
C PRO A 56 3.86 1.53 -8.28
N HIS A 57 3.97 1.60 -6.96
CA HIS A 57 5.14 1.13 -6.19
C HIS A 57 4.95 -0.30 -5.65
N LEU A 58 3.78 -0.89 -5.88
CA LEU A 58 3.38 -2.22 -5.41
C LEU A 58 3.08 -3.18 -6.56
N GLU A 59 2.92 -2.67 -7.78
CA GLU A 59 2.91 -3.45 -9.00
C GLU A 59 4.36 -3.87 -9.29
N ASP A 60 4.64 -5.18 -9.16
CA ASP A 60 5.80 -5.74 -9.85
C ASP A 60 5.44 -5.67 -11.33
N THR A 61 5.91 -4.65 -12.04
CA THR A 61 6.01 -4.73 -13.50
C THR A 61 7.05 -5.82 -13.78
N ALA A 62 6.60 -7.07 -13.73
CA ALA A 62 7.25 -8.16 -14.41
C ALA A 62 7.19 -7.82 -15.90
N ALA A 63 8.27 -7.22 -16.40
CA ALA A 63 8.70 -7.45 -17.77
C ALA A 63 9.02 -8.93 -17.96
#